data_AF-A0A1H7L2S4-F1
#
_entry.id   AF-A0A1H7L2S4-F1
#
_cell.length_a   1.000
_cell.length_b   1.000
_cell.length_c   1.000
_cell.angle_alpha   90.00
_cell.angle_beta   90.00
_cell.angle_gamma   90.00
#
_symmetry.space_group_name_H-M   'P 1'
#
loop_
_entity.id
_entity.type
_entity.pdbx_description
1 polymer ?
#
loop_
_entity_poly.entity_id
_entity_poly.type
_entity_poly.pdbx_seq_one_letter_code
_entity_poly.pdbx_strand_id
1 'polypeptide(L)'
;MGPFDILSEQHRELEERLEALVSEEGGEGDLEARTRELAALIQLHGRLEERHLQPLILRFEGRDRAREELEDHLTLGELAEELEELTPGGPEWLARLTALGDLLVAHMQEEEAALFPRIATCLNAREGEELLRGLASS
;
A
#
# COMPACT_ATOMS: atom_id res chain seq x y z
N MET A 1 10.79 -17.52 -0.99
CA MET A 1 10.40 -16.12 -1.13
C MET A 1 10.81 -15.64 -2.51
N GLY A 2 9.84 -15.23 -3.32
CA GLY A 2 10.05 -14.42 -4.51
C GLY A 2 10.37 -12.95 -4.16
N PRO A 3 10.81 -12.16 -5.15
CA PRO A 3 11.27 -10.78 -4.94
C PRO A 3 10.18 -9.82 -4.45
N PHE A 4 8.91 -10.12 -4.69
CA PHE A 4 7.75 -9.30 -4.30
C PHE A 4 6.97 -9.86 -3.10
N ASP A 5 7.36 -11.01 -2.55
CA ASP A 5 6.59 -11.69 -1.50
C ASP A 5 6.38 -10.83 -0.25
N ILE A 6 7.33 -9.92 0.05
CA ILE A 6 7.21 -9.00 1.19
C ILE A 6 6.11 -7.96 0.93
N LEU A 7 6.05 -7.40 -0.28
CA LEU A 7 5.01 -6.43 -0.64
C LEU A 7 3.65 -7.11 -0.70
N SER A 8 3.55 -8.29 -1.32
CA SER A 8 2.31 -9.07 -1.33
C SER A 8 1.84 -9.51 0.07
N GLU A 9 2.75 -9.68 1.03
CA GLU A 9 2.34 -9.92 2.41
C GLU A 9 1.82 -8.64 3.09
N GLN A 10 2.45 -7.48 2.80
CA GLN A 10 1.93 -6.19 3.26
C GLN A 10 0.56 -5.89 2.66
N HIS A 11 0.31 -6.25 1.39
CA HIS A 11 -1.00 -6.14 0.74
C HIS A 11 -2.08 -6.92 1.50
N ARG A 12 -1.78 -8.17 1.88
CA ARG A 12 -2.70 -8.97 2.70
C ARG A 12 -2.96 -8.34 4.06
N GLU A 13 -1.91 -7.86 4.73
CA GLU A 13 -2.06 -7.20 6.02
C GLU A 13 -2.89 -5.90 5.92
N LEU A 14 -2.69 -5.12 4.85
CA LEU A 14 -3.45 -3.92 4.54
C LEU A 14 -4.94 -4.24 4.31
N GLU A 15 -5.24 -5.27 3.51
CA GLU A 15 -6.60 -5.75 3.25
C GLU A 15 -7.28 -6.21 4.55
N GLU A 16 -6.61 -7.04 5.34
CA GLU A 16 -7.14 -7.54 6.63
C GLU A 16 -7.45 -6.38 7.60
N ARG A 17 -6.56 -5.39 7.71
CA ARG A 17 -6.76 -4.22 8.57
C ARG A 17 -7.90 -3.33 8.07
N LEU A 18 -8.02 -3.15 6.76
CA LEU A 18 -9.11 -2.40 6.15
C LEU A 18 -10.46 -3.08 6.41
N GLU A 19 -10.55 -4.39 6.19
CA GLU A 19 -11.76 -5.18 6.48
C GLU A 19 -12.14 -5.14 7.96
N ALA A 20 -11.15 -5.18 8.86
CA ALA A 20 -11.36 -5.08 10.30
C ALA A 20 -11.85 -3.69 10.76
N LEU A 21 -11.66 -2.64 9.96
CA LEU A 21 -12.22 -1.30 10.21
C LEU A 21 -13.64 -1.15 9.68
N VAL A 22 -13.98 -1.85 8.60
CA VAL A 22 -15.32 -1.86 8.02
C VAL A 22 -16.28 -2.75 8.82
N SER A 23 -15.75 -3.80 9.46
CA SER A 23 -16.53 -4.71 10.30
C SER A 23 -16.93 -4.05 11.62
N GLU A 24 -18.22 -4.12 12.00
CA GLU A 24 -18.77 -3.57 13.27
C GLU A 24 -18.27 -4.30 14.54
N GLU A 25 -17.24 -5.15 14.44
CA GLU A 25 -16.67 -5.91 15.55
C GLU A 25 -15.53 -5.12 16.23
N GLY A 26 -15.90 -4.24 17.16
CA GLY A 26 -14.98 -3.48 18.01
C GLY A 26 -15.67 -2.30 18.70
N GLY A 27 -15.25 -1.96 19.93
CA GLY A 27 -15.73 -0.74 20.60
C GLY A 27 -15.02 0.51 20.06
N GLU A 28 -15.56 1.71 20.30
CA GLU A 28 -14.98 3.00 19.81
C GLU A 28 -13.47 3.17 20.10
N GLY A 29 -13.01 2.75 21.29
CA GLY A 29 -11.58 2.85 21.67
C GLY A 29 -10.64 1.92 20.89
N ASP A 30 -11.19 0.92 20.21
CA ASP A 30 -10.48 -0.02 19.33
C ASP A 30 -10.32 0.58 17.91
N LEU A 31 -11.31 1.37 17.46
CA LEU A 31 -11.37 1.89 16.10
C LEU A 31 -10.30 2.97 15.83
N GLU A 32 -10.04 3.85 16.79
CA GLU A 32 -8.98 4.86 16.68
C GLU A 32 -7.58 4.22 16.57
N ALA A 33 -7.32 3.19 17.39
CA ALA A 33 -6.05 2.48 17.37
C ALA A 33 -5.86 1.74 16.04
N ARG A 34 -6.87 1.00 15.57
CA ARG A 34 -6.84 0.31 14.27
C ARG A 34 -6.67 1.28 13.10
N THR A 35 -7.31 2.46 13.16
CA THR A 35 -7.16 3.50 12.12
C THR A 35 -5.70 3.97 12.02
N ARG A 36 -5.09 4.28 13.17
CA ARG A 36 -3.68 4.69 13.24
C ARG A 36 -2.73 3.59 12.75
N GLU A 37 -3.01 2.34 13.09
CA GLU A 37 -2.20 1.22 12.62
C GLU A 37 -2.31 1.02 11.10
N LEU A 38 -3.50 1.14 10.52
CA LEU A 38 -3.68 1.11 9.06
C LEU A 38 -2.91 2.26 8.40
N ALA A 39 -3.06 3.49 8.90
CA ALA A 39 -2.37 4.66 8.36
C ALA A 39 -0.84 4.50 8.41
N ALA A 40 -0.31 4.02 9.54
CA ALA A 40 1.11 3.73 9.68
C ALA A 40 1.61 2.67 8.70
N LEU A 41 0.81 1.62 8.45
CA LEU A 41 1.15 0.57 7.51
C LEU A 41 1.16 1.07 6.06
N ILE A 42 0.14 1.84 5.64
CA ILE A 42 0.09 2.48 4.30
C ILE A 42 1.34 3.33 4.07
N GLN A 43 1.68 4.17 5.05
CA GLN A 43 2.85 5.04 4.99
C GLN A 43 4.17 4.25 4.93
N LEU A 44 4.26 3.13 5.66
CA LEU A 44 5.44 2.25 5.60
C LEU A 44 5.56 1.58 4.23
N HIS A 45 4.46 1.02 3.74
CA HIS A 45 4.36 0.32 2.48
C HIS A 45 4.75 1.21 1.29
N GLY A 46 4.11 2.39 1.16
CA GLY A 46 4.44 3.34 0.09
C GLY A 46 5.92 3.77 0.11
N ARG A 47 6.51 3.99 1.30
CA ARG A 47 7.95 4.30 1.40
C ARG A 47 8.87 3.17 0.92
N LEU A 48 8.48 1.91 1.13
CA LEU A 48 9.25 0.76 0.66
C LEU A 48 9.22 0.70 -0.87
N GLU A 49 8.04 0.88 -1.45
CA GLU A 49 7.84 0.87 -2.89
C GLU A 49 8.53 2.04 -3.57
N GLU A 50 8.39 3.25 -3.04
CA GLU A 50 9.12 4.43 -3.53
C GLU A 50 10.64 4.25 -3.50
N ARG A 51 11.15 3.54 -2.49
CA ARG A 51 12.59 3.31 -2.37
C ARG A 51 13.09 2.23 -3.32
N HIS A 52 12.37 1.12 -3.43
CA HIS A 52 12.88 -0.11 -4.04
C HIS A 52 12.20 -0.48 -5.35
N LEU A 53 10.90 -0.24 -5.48
CA LEU A 53 10.11 -0.61 -6.64
C LEU A 53 10.06 0.52 -7.68
N GLN A 54 9.92 1.76 -7.23
CA GLN A 54 9.79 2.93 -8.09
C GLN A 54 10.94 3.14 -9.08
N PRO A 55 12.22 2.89 -8.73
CA PRO A 55 13.30 2.91 -9.72
C PRO A 55 13.13 1.85 -10.83
N LEU A 56 12.51 0.71 -10.51
CA LEU A 56 12.23 -0.37 -11.46
C LEU A 56 11.03 -0.03 -12.34
N ILE A 57 9.95 0.52 -11.77
CA ILE A 57 8.79 1.03 -12.52
C ILE A 57 9.27 2.10 -13.52
N LEU A 58 10.05 3.09 -13.06
CA LEU A 58 10.60 4.11 -13.95
C LEU A 58 11.44 3.52 -15.09
N ARG A 59 12.23 2.47 -14.81
CA ARG A 59 13.11 1.83 -15.79
C ARG A 59 12.33 0.99 -16.81
N PHE A 60 11.32 0.24 -16.40
CA PHE A 60 10.66 -0.78 -17.22
C PHE A 60 9.30 -0.35 -17.76
N GLU A 61 8.56 0.47 -17.02
CA GLU A 61 7.22 0.96 -17.36
C GLU A 61 7.23 2.41 -17.88
N GLY A 62 8.30 3.14 -17.56
CA GLY A 62 8.52 4.50 -18.05
C GLY A 62 8.00 5.58 -17.10
N ARG A 63 8.18 6.83 -17.52
CA ARG A 63 7.97 8.00 -16.66
C ARG A 63 6.50 8.21 -16.28
N ASP A 64 5.59 8.00 -17.22
CA ASP A 64 4.17 8.32 -16.98
C ASP A 64 3.58 7.35 -15.94
N ARG A 65 3.87 6.05 -16.07
CA ARG A 65 3.46 5.05 -15.06
C ARG A 65 4.09 5.30 -13.70
N ALA A 66 5.40 5.57 -13.67
CA ALA A 66 6.09 5.92 -12.43
C ALA A 66 5.49 7.16 -11.75
N ARG A 67 5.02 8.14 -12.53
CA ARG A 67 4.37 9.32 -11.99
C ARG A 67 3.00 8.99 -11.39
N GLU A 68 2.20 8.18 -12.09
CA GLU A 68 0.88 7.74 -11.63
C GLU A 68 0.97 7.02 -10.28
N GLU A 69 1.88 6.05 -10.15
CA GLU A 69 2.10 5.32 -8.88
C GLU A 69 2.47 6.25 -7.71
N LEU A 70 3.29 7.29 -7.97
CA LEU A 70 3.59 8.29 -6.93
C LEU A 70 2.38 9.17 -6.59
N GLU A 71 1.53 9.48 -7.57
CA GLU A 71 0.30 10.25 -7.32
C GLU A 71 -0.70 9.43 -6.48
N ASP A 72 -0.79 8.12 -6.72
CA ASP A 72 -1.60 7.21 -5.92
C ASP A 72 -1.06 7.10 -4.49
N HIS A 73 0.26 6.94 -4.29
CA HIS A 73 0.86 6.93 -2.94
C HIS A 73 0.62 8.22 -2.17
N LEU A 74 0.78 9.37 -2.82
CA LEU A 74 0.51 10.67 -2.20
C LEU A 74 -0.96 10.75 -1.75
N THR A 75 -1.88 10.36 -2.63
CA THR A 75 -3.31 10.39 -2.33
C THR A 75 -3.66 9.41 -1.21
N LEU A 76 -3.12 8.19 -1.21
CA LEU A 76 -3.29 7.22 -0.13
C LEU A 76 -2.78 7.76 1.21
N GLY A 77 -1.62 8.41 1.20
CA GLY A 77 -1.05 9.06 2.38
C GLY A 77 -1.93 10.18 2.93
N GLU A 78 -2.43 11.07 2.07
CA GLU A 78 -3.35 12.16 2.44
C GLU A 78 -4.67 11.60 3.01
N LEU A 79 -5.28 10.62 2.35
CA LEU A 79 -6.50 9.97 2.83
C LEU A 79 -6.30 9.30 4.19
N ALA A 80 -5.14 8.67 4.42
CA ALA A 80 -4.79 8.03 5.68
C ALA A 80 -4.59 9.04 6.82
N GLU A 81 -3.89 10.15 6.57
CA GLU A 81 -3.73 11.24 7.54
C GLU A 81 -5.08 11.86 7.90
N GLU A 82 -5.93 12.12 6.91
CA GLU A 82 -7.25 12.69 7.15
C GLU A 82 -8.18 11.74 7.94
N LEU A 83 -8.03 10.42 7.80
CA LEU A 83 -8.76 9.47 8.65
C LEU A 83 -8.40 9.60 10.13
N GLU A 84 -7.13 9.87 10.46
CA GLU A 84 -6.68 10.03 11.84
C GLU A 84 -7.23 11.31 12.49
N GLU A 85 -7.58 12.33 11.70
CA GLU A 85 -8.15 13.58 12.19
C GLU A 85 -9.69 13.53 12.36
N LEU A 86 -10.35 12.58 11.69
CA LEU A 86 -11.80 12.41 11.72
C LEU A 86 -12.27 11.60 12.93
N THR A 87 -13.52 11.81 13.35
CA THR A 87 -14.12 11.01 14.43
C THR A 87 -14.38 9.58 13.94
N PRO A 88 -13.72 8.56 14.52
CA PRO A 88 -13.87 7.17 14.06
C PRO A 88 -15.34 6.72 14.11
N GLY A 89 -15.80 6.05 13.05
CA GLY A 89 -17.19 5.58 12.92
C GLY A 89 -18.22 6.66 12.56
N GLY A 90 -17.82 7.94 12.51
CA GLY A 90 -18.67 9.03 12.02
C GLY A 90 -18.90 8.96 10.50
N PRO A 91 -19.91 9.66 9.96
CA PRO A 91 -20.24 9.59 8.54
C PRO A 91 -19.12 10.11 7.63
N GLU A 92 -18.40 11.17 8.03
CA GLU A 92 -17.24 11.66 7.28
C GLU A 92 -16.08 10.66 7.31
N TRP A 93 -15.84 10.01 8.46
CA TRP A 93 -14.81 8.98 8.59
C TRP A 93 -15.13 7.76 7.72
N LEU A 94 -16.38 7.29 7.73
CA LEU A 94 -16.81 6.17 6.88
C LEU A 94 -16.66 6.49 5.40
N ALA A 95 -17.08 7.69 4.96
CA ALA A 95 -16.91 8.12 3.58
C ALA A 95 -15.43 8.17 3.17
N ARG A 96 -14.57 8.65 4.08
CA ARG A 96 -13.13 8.68 3.87
C ARG A 96 -12.52 7.28 3.80
N LEU A 97 -12.93 6.39 4.70
CA LEU A 97 -12.46 5.00 4.75
C LEU A 97 -12.81 4.27 3.47
N THR A 98 -14.02 4.48 2.93
CA THR A 98 -14.43 3.92 1.64
C THR A 98 -13.53 4.43 0.51
N ALA A 99 -13.29 5.73 0.43
CA ALA A 99 -12.42 6.30 -0.62
C ALA A 99 -10.98 5.78 -0.53
N LEU A 100 -10.43 5.69 0.70
CA LEU A 100 -9.12 5.10 0.94
C LEU A 100 -9.09 3.62 0.52
N GLY A 101 -10.09 2.85 0.93
CA GLY A 101 -10.18 1.43 0.64
C GLY A 101 -10.27 1.14 -0.86
N ASP A 102 -11.11 1.89 -1.58
CA ASP A 102 -11.26 1.74 -3.03
C ASP A 102 -9.93 2.00 -3.77
N LEU A 103 -9.22 3.08 -3.38
CA LEU A 103 -7.92 3.40 -3.99
C LEU A 103 -6.85 2.37 -3.61
N LEU A 104 -6.78 1.98 -2.34
CA LEU A 104 -5.77 1.04 -1.84
C LEU A 104 -5.90 -0.33 -2.50
N VAL A 105 -7.13 -0.83 -2.62
CA VAL A 105 -7.40 -2.10 -3.31
C VAL A 105 -7.06 -2.00 -4.79
N ALA A 106 -7.39 -0.89 -5.45
CA ALA A 106 -7.04 -0.69 -6.86
C ALA A 106 -5.52 -0.66 -7.08
N HIS A 107 -4.79 0.08 -6.24
CA HIS A 107 -3.32 0.13 -6.22
C HIS A 107 -2.72 -1.27 -6.12
N MET A 108 -3.05 -2.00 -5.05
CA MET A 108 -2.56 -3.36 -4.79
C MET A 108 -2.88 -4.33 -5.94
N GLN A 109 -4.09 -4.25 -6.50
CA GLN A 109 -4.50 -5.13 -7.60
C GLN A 109 -3.70 -4.86 -8.88
N GLU A 110 -3.49 -3.61 -9.22
CA GLU A 110 -2.71 -3.21 -10.39
C GLU A 110 -1.24 -3.64 -10.23
N GLU A 111 -0.68 -3.49 -9.03
CA GLU A 111 0.66 -3.96 -8.75
C GLU A 111 0.80 -5.48 -8.89
N GLU A 112 -0.05 -6.25 -8.22
CA GLU A 112 0.04 -7.72 -8.21
C GLU A 112 -0.31 -8.34 -9.56
N ALA A 113 -1.32 -7.80 -10.26
CA ALA A 113 -1.80 -8.37 -11.51
C ALA A 113 -0.99 -7.90 -12.72
N ALA A 114 -0.43 -6.68 -12.70
CA ALA A 114 0.24 -6.08 -13.84
C ALA A 114 1.71 -5.74 -13.59
N LEU A 115 2.04 -4.95 -12.57
CA LEU A 115 3.41 -4.44 -12.40
C LEU A 115 4.40 -5.53 -11.96
N PHE A 116 4.10 -6.29 -10.91
CA PHE A 116 5.02 -7.30 -10.38
C PHE A 116 5.37 -8.37 -11.43
N PRO A 117 4.41 -8.97 -12.18
CA PRO A 117 4.75 -9.94 -13.21
C PRO A 117 5.62 -9.34 -14.31
N ARG A 118 5.34 -8.12 -14.75
CA ARG A 118 6.09 -7.46 -15.83
C ARG A 118 7.52 -7.13 -15.39
N ILE A 119 7.69 -6.56 -14.19
CA ILE A 119 9.01 -6.30 -13.61
C ILE A 119 9.76 -7.62 -13.40
N ALA A 120 9.10 -8.66 -12.88
CA ALA A 120 9.71 -9.98 -12.68
C ALA A 120 10.34 -10.55 -13.96
N THR A 121 9.69 -10.38 -15.11
CA THR A 121 10.23 -10.83 -16.40
C THR A 121 11.47 -10.06 -16.87
N CYS A 122 11.66 -8.83 -16.36
CA CYS A 122 12.76 -7.95 -16.72
C CYS A 122 13.98 -8.09 -15.80
N LEU A 123 13.78 -8.57 -14.56
CA LEU A 123 14.84 -8.72 -13.57
C LEU A 123 15.72 -9.93 -13.88
N ASN A 124 17.03 -9.75 -13.78
CA ASN A 124 17.93 -10.89 -13.65
C ASN A 124 17.97 -11.40 -12.20
N ALA A 125 18.53 -12.61 -12.00
CA ALA A 125 18.57 -13.25 -10.68
C ALA A 125 19.22 -12.39 -9.60
N ARG A 126 20.28 -11.63 -9.94
CA ARG A 126 20.97 -10.76 -8.99
C ARG A 126 20.11 -9.55 -8.61
N GLU A 127 19.47 -8.90 -9.58
CA GLU A 127 18.57 -7.76 -9.33
C GLU A 127 17.37 -8.20 -8.46
N GLY A 128 16.80 -9.38 -8.73
CA GLY A 128 15.73 -9.94 -7.90
C GLY A 128 16.16 -10.22 -6.46
N GLU A 129 17.36 -10.76 -6.24
CA GLU A 129 17.90 -10.95 -4.89
C GLU A 129 18.20 -9.62 -4.18
N GLU A 130 18.70 -8.61 -4.90
CA GLU A 130 18.96 -7.28 -4.35
C GLU A 130 17.65 -6.60 -3.92
N LEU A 131 16.59 -6.70 -4.72
CA LEU A 131 15.25 -6.22 -4.37
C LEU A 131 14.72 -6.90 -3.10
N LEU A 132 14.75 -8.24 -3.05
CA LEU A 132 14.30 -8.99 -1.87
C LEU A 132 15.07 -8.59 -0.60
N ARG A 133 16.40 -8.46 -0.69
CA ARG A 133 17.23 -8.02 0.44
C ARG A 133 16.94 -6.58 0.86
N GLY A 134 16.71 -5.69 -0.09
CA GLY A 134 16.35 -4.29 0.17
C GLY A 134 15.04 -4.18 0.96
N LEU A 135 14.01 -4.89 0.51
CA LEU A 135 12.71 -4.97 1.17
C LEU A 135 12.81 -5.60 2.58
N ALA A 136 13.57 -6.67 2.74
CA ALA A 136 13.72 -7.37 4.03
C ALA A 136 14.52 -6.62 5.11
N SER A 137 15.26 -5.57 4.73
CA SER A 137 16.17 -4.85 5.62
C SER A 137 15.72 -3.42 5.96
N SER A 138 14.54 -3.02 5.47
CA SER A 138 13.99 -1.68 5.62
C SER A 138 13.03 -1.55 6.80
#